data_AF-A0A9P1N1B2-F1
#
_entry.id   AF-A0A9P1N1B2-F1
#
_cell.length_a   1.000
_cell.length_b   1.000
_cell.length_c   1.000
_cell.angle_alpha   90.00
_cell.angle_beta   90.00
_cell.angle_gamma   90.00
#
_symmetry.space_group_name_H-M   'P 1'
#
loop_
_entity.id
_entity.type
_entity.pdbx_description
1 polymer ?
#
loop_
_entity_poly.entity_id
_entity_poly.type
_entity_poly.pdbx_seq_one_letter_code
_entity_poly.pdbx_strand_id
1 'polypeptide(L)'
;MMKMMSWEDQDEFFTFCRKCNERDCVCHKTDDLTRNTIEATTRKCPNCQCSTERNGGCSHIHCTNCGYDWCFKCVKEWTENCQWDHWF
;
A
#
# COMPACT_ATOMS: atom_id res chain seq x y z
N MET A 1 -10.13 46.21 -1.69
CA MET A 1 -8.81 45.78 -2.20
C MET A 1 -8.67 44.30 -1.92
N MET A 2 -8.85 43.47 -2.94
CA MET A 2 -8.80 42.01 -2.85
C MET A 2 -7.33 41.58 -2.96
N LYS A 3 -6.76 40.99 -1.91
CA LYS A 3 -5.44 40.35 -2.00
C LYS A 3 -5.66 38.93 -2.52
N MET A 4 -5.34 38.77 -3.81
CA MET A 4 -5.41 37.51 -4.52
C MET A 4 -4.52 36.48 -3.83
N MET A 5 -5.11 35.36 -3.44
CA MET A 5 -4.37 34.16 -3.06
C MET A 5 -3.73 33.62 -4.34
N SER A 6 -2.40 33.66 -4.42
CA SER A 6 -1.65 33.01 -5.50
C SER A 6 -1.68 31.50 -5.30
N TRP A 7 -2.03 30.80 -6.37
CA TRP A 7 -2.36 29.38 -6.44
C TRP A 7 -1.11 28.52 -6.72
N GLU A 8 0.02 28.80 -6.06
CA GLU A 8 1.30 28.12 -6.36
C GLU A 8 1.96 27.44 -5.17
N ASP A 9 1.32 27.35 -3.99
CA ASP A 9 2.03 26.90 -2.78
C ASP A 9 1.15 26.18 -1.73
N GLN A 10 0.14 25.39 -2.16
CA GLN A 10 -0.68 24.57 -1.24
C GLN A 10 -1.07 23.20 -1.80
N ASP A 11 -0.11 22.44 -2.33
CA ASP A 11 -0.32 20.98 -2.48
C ASP A 11 1.00 20.22 -2.21
N GLU A 12 1.63 20.50 -1.07
CA GLU A 12 2.46 19.49 -0.38
C GLU A 12 1.57 18.42 0.27
N PHE A 13 0.59 17.90 -0.47
CA PHE A 13 0.02 16.60 -0.13
C PHE A 13 1.13 15.59 -0.42
N PHE A 14 1.88 15.27 0.63
CA PHE A 14 2.86 14.21 0.68
C PHE A 14 2.33 13.01 -0.12
N THR A 15 2.77 12.88 -1.37
CA THR A 15 2.37 11.79 -2.25
C THR A 15 3.21 10.60 -1.82
N PHE A 16 2.88 10.04 -0.66
CA PHE A 16 3.47 8.79 -0.23
C PHE A 16 3.07 7.75 -1.26
N CYS A 17 4.10 7.12 -1.80
CA CYS A 17 3.97 6.10 -2.80
C CYS A 17 3.07 4.97 -2.31
N ARG A 18 1.86 4.78 -2.88
CA ARG A 18 0.87 3.81 -2.38
C ARG A 18 1.38 2.35 -2.32
N LYS A 19 2.48 2.07 -3.03
CA LYS A 19 3.16 0.77 -3.06
C LYS A 19 4.14 0.53 -1.91
N CYS A 20 4.93 1.53 -1.50
CA CYS A 20 5.99 1.37 -0.48
C CYS A 20 5.95 2.40 0.66
N ASN A 21 5.02 3.35 0.61
CA ASN A 21 4.81 4.44 1.57
C ASN A 21 6.02 5.37 1.78
N GLU A 22 7.02 5.32 0.88
CA GLU A 22 8.19 6.19 0.93
C GLU A 22 7.95 7.53 0.24
N ARG A 23 8.59 8.58 0.76
CA ARG A 23 8.52 9.96 0.22
C ARG A 23 9.29 10.12 -1.09
N ASP A 24 10.36 9.36 -1.29
CA ASP A 24 11.22 9.40 -2.49
C ASP A 24 11.21 8.04 -3.21
N CYS A 25 10.01 7.56 -3.59
CA CYS A 25 9.90 6.26 -4.25
C CYS A 25 10.13 6.35 -5.76
N VAL A 26 11.03 5.50 -6.27
CA VAL A 26 11.25 5.28 -7.71
C VAL A 26 10.23 4.34 -8.35
N CYS A 27 9.20 3.89 -7.63
CA CYS A 27 8.28 2.88 -8.17
C CYS A 27 7.36 3.42 -9.29
N HIS A 28 7.28 4.74 -9.46
CA HIS A 28 6.50 5.43 -10.50
C HIS A 28 7.24 5.64 -11.83
N LYS A 29 8.38 4.97 -12.09
CA LYS A 29 9.14 5.14 -13.35
C LYS A 29 8.36 4.85 -14.64
N THR A 30 7.16 4.27 -14.54
CA THR A 30 6.27 3.97 -15.68
C THR A 30 4.89 4.57 -15.43
N ASP A 31 4.35 5.28 -16.43
CA ASP A 31 3.03 5.94 -16.44
C ASP A 31 1.83 4.96 -16.39
N ASP A 32 2.06 3.65 -16.21
CA ASP A 32 1.01 2.64 -16.07
C ASP A 32 0.35 2.68 -14.68
N LEU A 33 -0.46 3.71 -14.43
CA LEU A 33 -1.24 3.87 -13.19
C LEU A 33 -2.11 2.63 -12.90
N THR A 34 -2.64 1.98 -13.93
CA THR A 34 -3.45 0.77 -13.80
C THR A 34 -2.66 -0.40 -13.24
N ARG A 35 -1.48 -0.71 -13.81
CA ARG A 35 -0.62 -1.80 -13.34
C ARG A 35 -0.11 -1.55 -11.93
N ASN A 36 0.31 -0.31 -11.66
CA ASN A 36 0.80 0.09 -10.34
C ASN A 36 -0.30 -0.04 -9.27
N THR A 37 -1.55 0.31 -9.61
CA THR A 37 -2.69 0.14 -8.70
C THR A 37 -2.92 -1.32 -8.39
N ILE A 38 -2.95 -2.20 -9.40
CA ILE A 38 -3.13 -3.65 -9.23
C ILE A 38 -2.03 -4.23 -8.34
N GLU A 39 -0.76 -3.88 -8.58
CA GLU A 39 0.37 -4.35 -7.75
C GLU A 39 0.32 -3.83 -6.31
N ALA A 40 -0.28 -2.65 -6.08
CA ALA A 40 -0.42 -2.08 -4.75
C ALA A 40 -1.60 -2.70 -3.96
N THR A 41 -2.68 -3.06 -4.65
CA THR A 41 -3.91 -3.59 -4.01
C THR A 41 -3.96 -5.12 -3.98
N THR A 42 -3.19 -5.81 -4.80
CA THR A 42 -3.32 -7.25 -4.98
C THR A 42 -1.99 -7.98 -4.77
N ARG A 43 -2.00 -9.01 -3.92
CA ARG A 43 -0.83 -9.87 -3.64
C ARG A 43 -1.27 -11.32 -3.50
N LYS A 44 -0.33 -12.26 -3.70
CA LYS A 44 -0.59 -13.69 -3.55
C LYS A 44 -0.30 -14.17 -2.14
N CYS A 45 -1.15 -15.06 -1.62
CA CYS A 45 -0.91 -15.71 -0.34
C CYS A 45 0.40 -16.52 -0.39
N PRO A 46 1.33 -16.37 0.57
CA PRO A 46 2.59 -17.13 0.57
C PRO A 46 2.37 -18.64 0.72
N ASN A 47 1.29 -19.07 1.38
CA ASN A 47 0.99 -20.48 1.62
C ASN A 47 0.29 -21.15 0.42
N CYS A 48 -0.81 -20.58 -0.09
CA CYS A 48 -1.62 -21.23 -1.13
C CYS A 48 -1.54 -20.57 -2.52
N GLN A 49 -0.80 -19.46 -2.67
CA GLN A 49 -0.66 -18.69 -3.91
C GLN A 49 -1.96 -18.10 -4.48
N CYS A 50 -3.08 -18.18 -3.75
CA CYS A 50 -4.33 -17.52 -4.12
C CYS A 50 -4.15 -16.00 -4.19
N SER A 51 -4.75 -15.37 -5.20
CA SER A 51 -4.75 -13.92 -5.34
C SER A 51 -5.64 -13.29 -4.26
N THR A 52 -5.04 -12.46 -3.42
CA THR A 52 -5.71 -11.74 -2.36
C THR A 52 -5.68 -10.24 -2.64
N GLU A 53 -6.87 -9.64 -2.67
CA GLU A 53 -7.06 -8.20 -2.74
C GLU A 53 -7.11 -7.60 -1.32
N ARG A 54 -6.40 -6.50 -1.11
CA ARG A 54 -6.40 -5.76 0.16
C ARG A 54 -7.60 -4.80 0.18
N ASN A 55 -8.65 -5.18 0.89
CA ASN A 55 -9.89 -4.41 1.03
C ASN A 55 -9.93 -3.52 2.29
N GLY A 56 -8.85 -2.79 2.60
CA GLY A 56 -8.83 -1.88 3.75
C GLY A 56 -7.45 -1.35 4.15
N GLY A 57 -7.39 -0.68 5.31
CA GLY A 57 -6.17 -0.09 5.87
C GLY A 57 -5.29 -1.03 6.69
N CYS A 58 -5.78 -2.19 7.16
CA CYS A 58 -4.94 -3.12 7.93
C CYS A 58 -4.02 -3.93 6.99
N SER A 59 -2.78 -4.18 7.39
CA SER A 59 -1.89 -5.09 6.65
C SER A 59 -2.02 -6.56 7.08
N HIS A 60 -2.77 -6.86 8.14
CA HIS A 60 -3.04 -8.21 8.58
C HIS A 60 -4.11 -8.86 7.70
N ILE A 61 -3.76 -9.94 7.01
CA ILE A 61 -4.67 -10.68 6.15
C ILE A 61 -4.84 -12.09 6.68
N HIS A 62 -6.10 -12.44 6.94
CA HIS A 62 -6.54 -13.81 7.08
C HIS A 62 -6.92 -14.36 5.69
N CYS A 63 -6.20 -15.36 5.19
CA CYS A 63 -6.46 -15.91 3.86
C CYS A 63 -7.79 -16.68 3.84
N THR A 64 -8.74 -16.25 3.01
CA THR A 64 -10.06 -16.90 2.88
C THR A 64 -10.00 -18.31 2.26
N ASN A 65 -8.92 -18.64 1.55
CA ASN A 65 -8.76 -19.94 0.89
C ASN A 65 -8.11 -21.00 1.78
N CYS A 66 -7.09 -20.63 2.59
CA CYS A 66 -6.35 -21.60 3.41
C CYS A 66 -6.29 -21.26 4.90
N GLY A 67 -6.91 -20.16 5.34
CA GLY A 67 -6.93 -19.72 6.74
C GLY A 67 -5.58 -19.22 7.29
N TYR A 68 -4.57 -19.05 6.43
CA TYR A 68 -3.25 -18.59 6.85
C TYR A 68 -3.26 -17.08 7.14
N ASP A 69 -2.78 -16.68 8.31
CA ASP A 69 -2.61 -15.28 8.73
C ASP A 69 -1.23 -14.75 8.29
N TRP A 70 -1.23 -13.68 7.51
CA TRP A 70 -0.02 -13.15 6.91
C TRP A 70 -0.05 -11.63 6.74
N CYS A 71 1.15 -11.02 6.72
CA CYS A 71 1.31 -9.59 6.49
C CYS A 71 1.34 -9.27 5.00
N PHE A 72 0.41 -8.43 4.54
CA PHE A 72 0.32 -8.00 3.15
C PHE A 72 1.60 -7.32 2.65
N LYS A 73 2.25 -6.48 3.47
CA LYS A 73 3.51 -5.81 3.09
C LYS A 73 4.67 -6.80 2.97
N CYS A 74 4.84 -7.67 3.96
CA CYS A 74 5.96 -8.60 4.04
C CYS A 74 5.82 -9.85 3.16
N VAL A 75 4.58 -10.24 2.82
CA VAL A 75 4.26 -11.50 2.12
C VAL A 75 4.79 -12.71 2.88
N LYS A 76 4.63 -12.69 4.22
CA LYS A 76 5.10 -13.70 5.17
C LYS A 76 4.10 -13.81 6.32
N GLU A 77 4.29 -14.82 7.17
CA GLU A 77 3.53 -15.02 8.41
C GLU A 77 3.32 -13.70 9.17
N TRP A 78 2.12 -13.53 9.71
CA TRP A 78 1.83 -12.39 10.57
C TRP A 78 2.50 -12.58 11.93
N THR A 79 3.33 -11.63 12.33
CA THR A 79 4.05 -11.65 13.61
C THR A 79 3.79 -10.36 14.40
N GLU A 80 4.09 -10.37 15.69
CA GLU A 80 3.96 -9.19 16.57
C GLU A 80 4.77 -7.99 16.07
N ASN A 81 5.94 -8.22 15.46
CA ASN A 81 6.71 -7.16 14.80
C ASN A 81 5.90 -6.50 13.67
N CYS A 82 5.18 -7.29 12.88
CA CYS A 82 4.34 -6.73 11.82
C CYS A 82 3.20 -5.86 12.36
N GLN A 83 2.73 -6.13 13.57
CA GLN A 83 1.74 -5.29 14.22
C GLN A 83 2.26 -3.90 14.56
N TRP A 84 3.53 -3.72 14.91
CA TRP A 84 4.09 -2.40 15.21
C TRP A 84 4.65 -1.70 13.97
N ASP A 85 5.34 -2.45 13.11
CA ASP A 85 6.03 -1.91 11.94
C ASP A 85 5.08 -1.72 10.74
N HIS A 86 4.02 -2.52 10.64
CA HIS A 86 3.21 -2.64 9.43
C HIS A 86 1.70 -2.59 9.68
N TRP A 87 1.25 -2.01 10.80
CA TRP A 87 -0.18 -1.96 11.15
C TRP A 87 -1.08 -1.36 10.03
N PHE A 88 -0.59 -0.30 9.35
CA PHE A 88 -1.24 0.42 8.24
C PHE A 88 -0.39 0.44 6.96
#